data_AF-A0A662JCI7-F1
#
_entry.id   AF-A0A662JCI7-F1
#
_cell.length_a   1.000
_cell.length_b   1.000
_cell.length_c   1.000
_cell.angle_alpha   90.00
_cell.angle_beta   90.00
_cell.angle_gamma   90.00
#
_symmetry.space_group_name_H-M   'P 1'
#
loop_
_entity.id
_entity.type
_entity.pdbx_description
1 polymer ?
#
loop_
_entity_poly.entity_id
_entity_poly.type
_entity_poly.pdbx_seq_one_letter_code
_entity_poly.pdbx_strand_id
1 'polypeptide(L)'
;MPAQLDLNALSRELRRAGFYVRRHSYEYLVAKGDGEGFAYVILMEPKLEKLHLICMDDKDLVIVLSVLKTLYPDFKVALTSTSPK
;
A
#
# COMPACT_ATOMS: atom_id res chain seq x y z
N MET A 1 -21.77 11.32 1.11
CA MET A 1 -21.28 10.36 0.11
C MET A 1 -19.83 10.07 0.45
N PRO A 2 -19.36 8.81 0.47
CA PRO A 2 -17.94 8.56 0.67
C PRO A 2 -17.16 9.33 -0.40
N ALA A 3 -16.08 10.01 -0.01
CA ALA A 3 -15.21 10.72 -0.94
C ALA A 3 -14.84 9.78 -2.08
N GLN A 4 -14.94 10.27 -3.32
CA GLN A 4 -14.65 9.45 -4.49
C GLN A 4 -13.17 9.07 -4.47
N LEU A 5 -12.89 7.82 -4.12
CA LEU A 5 -11.55 7.30 -3.88
C LEU A 5 -10.80 7.21 -5.23
N ASP A 6 -9.74 8.01 -5.40
CA ASP A 6 -8.86 7.86 -6.56
C ASP A 6 -7.99 6.61 -6.37
N LEU A 7 -8.44 5.50 -6.96
CA LEU A 7 -7.73 4.21 -6.95
C LEU A 7 -6.42 4.23 -7.77
N ASN A 8 -6.26 5.21 -8.65
CA ASN A 8 -5.04 5.35 -9.42
C ASN A 8 -3.98 6.17 -8.66
N ALA A 9 -4.38 7.00 -7.69
CA ALA A 9 -3.47 7.81 -6.88
C ALA A 9 -2.43 6.95 -6.16
N LEU A 10 -2.85 5.88 -5.48
CA LEU A 10 -1.92 5.00 -4.76
C LEU A 10 -0.89 4.36 -5.69
N SER A 11 -1.34 3.85 -6.85
CA SER A 11 -0.44 3.25 -7.83
C SER A 11 0.57 4.26 -8.37
N ARG A 12 0.12 5.49 -8.62
CA ARG A 12 0.95 6.58 -9.15
C ARG A 12 2.02 7.01 -8.13
N GLU A 13 1.64 7.26 -6.88
CA GLU A 13 2.59 7.72 -5.86
C GLU A 13 3.61 6.63 -5.48
N LEU A 14 3.19 5.37 -5.37
CA LEU A 14 4.13 4.26 -5.13
C LEU A 14 5.09 4.06 -6.31
N ARG A 15 4.64 4.20 -7.57
CA ARG A 15 5.55 4.15 -8.73
C ARG A 15 6.53 5.31 -8.74
N ARG A 16 6.11 6.51 -8.34
CA ARG A 16 7.01 7.67 -8.19
C ARG A 16 8.05 7.44 -7.09
N ALA A 17 7.70 6.69 -6.05
CA ALA A 17 8.62 6.26 -5.00
C ALA A 17 9.52 5.08 -5.40
N GLY A 18 9.49 4.62 -6.65
CA GLY A 18 10.39 3.58 -7.18
C GLY A 18 9.85 2.15 -7.10
N PHE A 19 8.59 1.95 -6.69
CA PHE A 19 8.00 0.61 -6.60
C PHE A 19 7.36 0.16 -7.91
N TYR A 20 7.46 -1.14 -8.19
CA TYR A 20 6.55 -1.80 -9.11
C TYR A 20 5.21 -2.04 -8.42
N VAL A 21 4.11 -1.65 -9.08
CA VAL A 21 2.75 -1.82 -8.53
C VAL A 21 1.84 -2.48 -9.55
N ARG A 22 1.25 -3.60 -9.14
CA ARG A 22 0.15 -4.28 -9.83
C ARG A 22 -1.12 -4.17 -8.98
N ARG A 23 -2.17 -3.60 -9.55
CA ARG A 23 -3.48 -3.44 -8.89
C ARG A 23 -4.50 -4.41 -9.46
N HIS A 24 -5.31 -5.00 -8.59
CA HIS A 24 -6.54 -5.70 -8.96
C HIS A 24 -7.67 -5.23 -8.03
N SER A 25 -8.62 -4.45 -8.56
CA SER A 25 -9.68 -3.81 -7.76
C SER A 25 -9.13 -2.95 -6.60
N TYR A 26 -9.30 -3.40 -5.35
CA TYR A 26 -8.86 -2.74 -4.11
C TYR A 26 -7.60 -3.38 -3.50
N GLU A 27 -6.97 -4.31 -4.23
CA GLU A 27 -5.74 -4.97 -3.84
C GLU A 27 -4.56 -4.41 -4.66
N TYR A 28 -3.45 -4.13 -3.98
CA TYR A 28 -2.22 -3.64 -4.59
C TYR A 28 -1.07 -4.54 -4.16
N LEU A 29 -0.44 -5.17 -5.14
CA LEU A 29 0.82 -5.87 -4.98
C LEU A 29 1.94 -4.88 -5.26
N VAL A 30 2.82 -4.70 -4.28
CA VAL A 30 3.94 -3.76 -4.33
C VAL A 30 5.23 -4.55 -4.24
N ALA A 31 6.05 -4.42 -5.28
CA ALA A 31 7.35 -5.05 -5.38
C ALA A 31 8.44 -3.99 -5.54
N LYS A 32 9.66 -4.35 -5.13
CA LYS A 32 10.84 -3.55 -5.47
C LYS A 32 11.23 -3.80 -6.93
N GLY A 33 11.87 -2.82 -7.55
CA GLY A 33 12.34 -2.90 -8.93
C GLY A 33 13.25 -4.10 -9.20
N ASP A 34 13.40 -4.45 -10.48
CA ASP A 34 14.36 -5.42 -11.06
C ASP A 34 14.67 -6.67 -10.21
N GLY A 35 13.64 -7.41 -9.82
CA GLY A 35 13.79 -8.78 -9.34
C GLY A 35 13.97 -8.96 -7.83
N GLU A 36 13.87 -7.90 -7.03
CA GLU A 36 13.98 -7.97 -5.56
C GLU A 36 12.75 -8.59 -4.84
N GLY A 37 11.71 -8.96 -5.59
CA GLY A 37 10.54 -9.67 -5.06
C GLY A 37 9.44 -8.77 -4.48
N PHE A 38 8.35 -9.41 -4.04
CA PHE A 38 7.20 -8.71 -3.45
C PHE A 38 7.51 -8.24 -2.03
N ALA A 39 7.26 -6.97 -1.76
CA ALA A 39 7.55 -6.35 -0.46
C ALA A 39 6.28 -6.08 0.36
N TYR A 40 5.18 -5.69 -0.29
CA TYR A 40 3.93 -5.35 0.38
C TYR A 40 2.69 -5.81 -0.40
N VAL A 41 1.65 -6.19 0.34
CA VAL A 41 0.27 -6.27 -0.17
C VAL A 41 -0.55 -5.23 0.58
N ILE A 42 -1.24 -4.36 -0.16
CA ILE A 42 -2.14 -3.35 0.40
C ILE A 42 -3.56 -3.74 0.01
N LEU A 43 -4.39 -4.01 1.02
CA LEU A 43 -5.82 -4.25 0.85
C LEU A 43 -6.60 -3.04 1.35
N MET A 44 -7.44 -2.49 0.49
CA MET A 44 -8.22 -1.31 0.78
C MET A 44 -9.69 -1.68 1.03
N GLU A 45 -10.23 -1.22 2.16
CA GLU A 45 -11.63 -1.41 2.54
C GLU A 45 -12.32 -0.04 2.66
N PRO A 46 -12.77 0.56 1.55
CA PRO A 46 -13.28 1.94 1.56
C PRO A 46 -14.50 2.13 2.44
N LYS A 47 -15.39 1.13 2.52
CA LYS A 47 -16.59 1.16 3.37
C LYS A 47 -16.26 1.19 4.86
N LEU A 48 -15.07 0.73 5.24
CA LEU A 48 -14.60 0.66 6.62
C LEU A 48 -13.51 1.70 6.93
N GLU A 49 -13.16 2.55 5.96
CA GLU A 49 -12.05 3.51 6.05
C GLU A 49 -10.78 2.86 6.60
N LYS A 50 -10.46 1.67 6.06
CA LYS A 50 -9.36 0.83 6.55
C LYS A 50 -8.44 0.40 5.42
N LEU A 51 -7.15 0.37 5.72
CA LEU A 51 -6.09 -0.18 4.89
C LEU A 51 -5.40 -1.31 5.66
N HIS A 52 -5.24 -2.46 5.05
CA HIS A 52 -4.38 -3.52 5.57
C HIS A 52 -3.09 -3.51 4.78
N LEU A 53 -1.98 -3.31 5.48
CA LEU A 53 -0.64 -3.37 4.93
C LEU A 53 0.01 -4.66 5.42
N ILE A 54 0.09 -5.64 4.54
CA ILE A 54 0.80 -6.90 4.78
C ILE A 54 2.24 -6.68 4.31
N CYS A 55 3.18 -6.73 5.25
CA CYS A 55 4.59 -6.43 5.07
C CYS A 55 5.41 -7.71 5.05
N MET A 56 6.10 -7.96 3.95
CA MET A 56 7.03 -9.08 3.77
C MET A 56 8.49 -8.63 3.90
N ASP A 57 8.80 -7.39 3.49
CA ASP A 57 10.09 -6.72 3.67
C ASP A 57 9.84 -5.32 4.23
N ASP A 58 10.46 -4.95 5.36
CA ASP A 58 10.22 -3.69 6.05
C ASP A 58 11.19 -2.57 5.69
N LYS A 59 12.17 -2.82 4.80
CA LYS A 59 13.20 -1.83 4.41
C LYS A 59 12.64 -0.46 4.03
N ASP A 60 11.54 -0.42 3.27
CA ASP A 60 10.92 0.82 2.80
C ASP A 60 9.53 1.08 3.43
N LEU A 61 9.24 0.44 4.57
CA LEU A 61 7.93 0.52 5.22
C LEU A 61 7.55 1.97 5.54
N VAL A 62 8.53 2.79 5.95
CA VAL A 62 8.33 4.21 6.26
C VAL A 62 7.84 4.98 5.03
N ILE A 63 8.38 4.69 3.85
CA ILE A 63 7.99 5.34 2.59
C ILE A 63 6.55 4.97 2.24
N VAL A 64 6.23 3.67 2.30
CA VAL A 64 4.87 3.17 2.00
C VAL A 64 3.84 3.77 2.97
N LEU A 65 4.13 3.76 4.27
CA LEU A 65 3.26 4.36 5.28
C LEU A 65 3.06 5.87 5.06
N SER A 66 4.10 6.58 4.65
CA SER A 66 4.01 8.02 4.34
C SER A 66 3.08 8.26 3.15
N VAL A 67 3.17 7.46 2.08
CA VAL A 67 2.27 7.54 0.93
C VAL A 67 0.82 7.27 1.35
N LEU A 68 0.57 6.22 2.13
CA LEU A 68 -0.78 5.87 2.59
C LEU A 68 -1.40 6.98 3.45
N LYS A 69 -0.65 7.52 4.41
CA LYS A 69 -1.13 8.62 5.28
C LYS A 69 -1.37 9.92 4.51
N THR A 70 -0.59 10.18 3.45
CA THR A 70 -0.76 11.37 2.62
C THR A 70 -2.01 11.27 1.76
N LEU A 71 -2.25 10.12 1.15
CA LEU A 71 -3.40 9.91 0.26
C LEU A 71 -4.71 9.64 1.00
N TYR A 72 -4.63 8.97 2.14
CA TYR A 72 -5.78 8.50 2.90
C TYR A 72 -5.60 8.83 4.39
N PRO A 73 -5.52 10.13 4.77
CA PRO A 73 -5.26 10.55 6.14
C PRO A 73 -6.31 10.05 7.14
N ASP A 74 -7.54 9.86 6.68
CA ASP A 74 -8.66 9.40 7.52
C ASP A 74 -8.73 7.86 7.64
N PHE A 75 -7.97 7.13 6.83
CA PHE A 75 -8.02 5.67 6.85
C PHE A 75 -7.13 5.10 7.95
N LYS A 76 -7.66 4.13 8.71
CA LYS A 76 -6.87 3.37 9.69
C LYS A 76 -5.99 2.36 8.98
N VAL A 77 -4.67 2.44 9.18
CA VAL A 77 -3.71 1.47 8.65
C VAL A 77 -3.45 0.36 9.66
N ALA A 78 -3.83 -0.87 9.33
CA ALA A 78 -3.48 -2.08 10.06
C ALA A 78 -2.24 -2.72 9.43
N LEU A 79 -1.15 -2.81 10.19
CA LEU A 79 0.10 -3.43 9.75
C LEU A 79 0.14 -4.89 10.20
N THR A 80 0.44 -5.80 9.28
CA THR A 80 0.69 -7.23 9.56
C THR A 80 2.04 -7.60 8.97
N SER A 81 2.98 -8.09 9.79
CA SER A 81 4.28 -8.59 9.31
C SER A 81 4.25 -10.10 9.16
N THR A 82 4.80 -10.61 8.07
CA THR A 82 4.91 -12.05 7.81
C THR A 82 6.27 -12.64 8.20
N SER A 83 7.23 -11.83 8.64
CA SER A 83 8.52 -12.33 9.11
C SER A 83 8.37 -13.03 10.46
N PRO A 84 8.83 -14.28 10.62
CA PRO A 84 8.96 -14.86 11.95
C PRO A 84 10.02 -14.06 12.72
N LYS A 85 9.67 -13.64 13.93
CA LYS A 85 10.63 -13.08 14.89
C LYS A 85 11.60 -14.15 15.37
#